data_AF-A0A940QTJ2-F1
#
_entry.id   AF-A0A940QTJ2-F1
#
_cell.length_a   1.000
_cell.length_b   1.000
_cell.length_c   1.000
_cell.angle_alpha   90.00
_cell.angle_beta   90.00
_cell.angle_gamma   90.00
#
_symmetry.space_group_name_H-M   'P 1'
#
loop_
_entity.id
_entity.type
_entity.pdbx_description
1 polymer ?
#
loop_
_entity_poly.entity_id
_entity_poly.type
_entity_poly.pdbx_seq_one_letter_code
_entity_poly.pdbx_strand_id
1 'polypeptide(L)'
;MGIRVPDEWHQPPDYIGVELDFMRLLCSKELEAYEKQGANFLSETLHAEHSFVENHLGVWVPPFCEKMFLEAEEDYFRGLAHLTVGLIGYDRIHIKNRVSEATS
;
A
#
# COMPACT_ATOMS: atom_id res chain seq x y z
N MET A 1 -14.27 -6.16 3.84
CA MET A 1 -13.51 -7.44 3.96
C MET A 1 -12.73 -7.44 5.27
N GLY A 2 -12.62 -8.56 5.98
CA GLY A 2 -11.76 -8.68 7.17
C GLY A 2 -10.58 -9.60 6.86
N ILE A 3 -9.36 -9.08 6.91
CA ILE A 3 -8.13 -9.86 6.74
C ILE A 3 -7.58 -10.15 8.14
N ARG A 4 -7.30 -11.43 8.42
CA ARG A 4 -6.64 -11.82 9.66
C ARG A 4 -5.14 -11.81 9.45
N VAL A 5 -4.43 -11.11 10.33
CA VAL A 5 -2.98 -11.19 10.44
C VAL A 5 -2.65 -12.61 10.94
N PRO A 6 -1.66 -13.32 10.36
CA PRO A 6 -1.25 -14.64 10.85
C PRO A 6 -0.86 -14.58 12.34
N ASP A 7 -1.28 -15.57 13.14
CA ASP A 7 -1.03 -15.59 14.59
C ASP A 7 0.48 -15.63 14.94
N GLU A 8 1.32 -16.03 13.99
CA GLU A 8 2.78 -16.10 14.09
C GLU A 8 3.46 -14.73 13.99
N TRP A 9 2.74 -13.72 13.48
CA TRP A 9 3.23 -12.35 13.38
C TRP A 9 2.99 -11.62 14.70
N HIS A 10 4.04 -11.50 15.49
CA HIS A 10 4.04 -10.75 16.75
C HIS A 10 4.12 -9.22 16.58
N GLN A 11 4.10 -8.73 15.33
CA GLN A 11 4.21 -7.31 15.03
C GLN A 11 2.83 -6.65 15.13
N PRO A 12 2.77 -5.40 15.62
CA PRO A 12 1.51 -4.68 15.69
C PRO A 12 0.98 -4.36 14.28
N PRO A 13 -0.34 -4.11 14.12
CA PRO A 13 -0.94 -3.85 12.81
C PRO A 13 -0.40 -2.61 12.07
N ASP A 14 0.18 -1.66 12.81
CA ASP A 14 0.81 -0.44 12.31
C ASP A 14 2.31 -0.60 12.01
N TYR A 15 2.85 -1.82 12.13
CA TYR A 15 4.20 -2.10 11.66
C TYR A 15 4.26 -1.90 10.14
N ILE A 16 5.22 -1.09 9.66
CA ILE A 16 5.34 -0.76 8.24
C ILE A 16 5.36 -2.00 7.33
N GLY A 17 6.01 -3.08 7.77
CA GLY A 17 6.06 -4.33 7.00
C GLY A 17 4.69 -5.02 6.90
N VAL A 18 3.83 -4.91 7.92
CA VAL A 18 2.46 -5.44 7.88
C VAL A 18 1.61 -4.65 6.89
N GLU A 19 1.68 -3.31 6.93
CA GLU A 19 0.93 -2.47 5.99
C GLU A 19 1.39 -2.67 4.54
N LEU A 20 2.69 -2.78 4.29
CA LEU A 20 3.23 -3.07 2.96
C LEU A 20 2.82 -4.46 2.45
N ASP A 21 2.78 -5.48 3.31
CA ASP A 21 2.30 -6.81 2.91
C ASP A 21 0.80 -6.82 2.62
N PHE A 22 0.02 -6.03 3.38
CA PHE A 22 -1.39 -5.82 3.09
C PHE A 22 -1.60 -5.17 1.72
N MET A 23 -0.79 -4.17 1.36
CA MET A 23 -0.85 -3.58 0.02
C MET A 23 -0.50 -4.60 -1.07
N ARG A 24 0.55 -5.41 -0.90
CA ARG A 24 0.88 -6.54 -1.80
C ARG A 24 -0.31 -7.48 -1.99
N LEU A 25 -1.02 -7.79 -0.91
CA LEU A 25 -2.20 -8.66 -0.95
C LEU A 25 -3.35 -8.04 -1.74
N LEU A 26 -3.59 -6.73 -1.63
CA LEU A 26 -4.58 -6.03 -2.43
C LEU A 26 -4.24 -6.08 -3.92
N CYS A 27 -2.99 -5.79 -4.29
CA CYS A 27 -2.56 -5.89 -5.70
C CYS A 27 -2.70 -7.31 -6.27
N SER A 28 -2.48 -8.33 -5.44
CA SER A 28 -2.69 -9.73 -5.84
C SER A 28 -4.16 -10.04 -6.12
N LYS A 29 -5.07 -9.49 -5.30
CA LYS A 29 -6.52 -9.60 -5.53
C LYS A 29 -6.97 -8.80 -6.74
N GLU A 30 -6.33 -7.69 -7.01
CA GLU A 30 -6.62 -6.82 -8.15
C GLU A 30 -6.32 -7.56 -9.47
N LEU A 31 -5.18 -8.26 -9.53
CA LEU A 31 -4.85 -9.18 -10.62
C LEU A 31 -5.88 -10.31 -10.75
N GLU A 32 -6.24 -10.96 -9.64
CA GLU A 32 -7.24 -12.04 -9.66
C GLU A 32 -8.61 -11.53 -10.15
N ALA A 33 -8.99 -10.32 -9.75
CA ALA A 33 -10.20 -9.65 -10.18
C ALA A 33 -10.24 -9.46 -11.69
N TYR A 34 -9.13 -8.95 -12.22
CA TYR A 34 -8.94 -8.70 -13.64
C TYR A 34 -9.04 -10.00 -14.47
N GLU A 35 -8.47 -11.09 -13.98
CA GLU A 35 -8.46 -12.37 -14.69
C GLU A 35 -9.76 -13.18 -14.58
N LYS A 36 -10.43 -13.16 -13.42
CA LYS A 36 -11.42 -14.20 -13.06
C LYS A 36 -12.76 -13.70 -12.55
N GLN A 37 -12.85 -12.48 -12.02
CA GLN A 37 -14.00 -12.07 -11.18
C GLN A 37 -14.78 -10.86 -11.71
N GLY A 38 -14.33 -10.24 -12.81
CA GLY A 38 -15.08 -9.24 -13.57
C GLY A 38 -15.05 -7.83 -12.96
N ALA A 39 -15.68 -6.87 -13.65
CA ALA A 39 -15.54 -5.44 -13.40
C ALA A 39 -15.95 -4.97 -11.99
N ASN A 40 -16.97 -5.59 -11.39
CA ASN A 40 -17.45 -5.20 -10.06
C ASN A 40 -16.41 -5.50 -8.96
N PHE A 41 -15.83 -6.71 -8.97
CA PHE A 41 -14.82 -7.09 -7.98
C PHE A 41 -13.50 -6.33 -8.18
N LEU A 42 -13.16 -6.01 -9.43
CA LEU A 42 -12.05 -5.13 -9.75
C LEU A 42 -12.26 -3.73 -9.15
N SER A 43 -13.45 -3.15 -9.34
CA SER A 43 -13.79 -1.83 -8.78
C SER A 43 -13.73 -1.83 -7.25
N GLU A 44 -14.28 -2.86 -6.58
CA GLU A 44 -14.20 -2.99 -5.12
C GLU A 44 -12.74 -3.07 -4.62
N THR A 45 -11.89 -3.82 -5.32
CA THR A 45 -10.48 -3.97 -4.94
C THR A 45 -9.72 -2.66 -5.14
N LEU A 46 -9.91 -1.96 -6.26
CA LEU A 46 -9.30 -0.66 -6.52
C LEU A 46 -9.72 0.41 -5.49
N HIS A 47 -10.99 0.39 -5.04
CA HIS A 47 -11.44 1.27 -3.97
C HIS A 47 -10.79 0.92 -2.62
N ALA A 48 -10.56 -0.37 -2.34
CA ALA A 48 -9.87 -0.80 -1.14
C ALA A 48 -8.40 -0.35 -1.14
N GLU A 49 -7.69 -0.51 -2.26
CA GLU A 49 -6.33 0.00 -2.47
C GLU A 49 -6.25 1.50 -2.28
N HIS A 50 -7.14 2.24 -2.94
CA HIS A 50 -7.19 3.70 -2.85
C HIS A 50 -7.40 4.15 -1.40
N SER A 51 -8.38 3.55 -0.72
CA SER A 51 -8.67 3.86 0.68
C SER A 51 -7.49 3.54 1.60
N PHE A 52 -6.79 2.43 1.36
CA PHE A 52 -5.65 2.03 2.18
C PHE A 52 -4.46 2.99 2.00
N VAL A 53 -4.15 3.36 0.77
CA VAL A 53 -3.09 4.34 0.49
C VAL A 53 -3.44 5.72 1.06
N GLU A 54 -4.68 6.19 0.93
CA GLU A 54 -5.09 7.51 1.44
C GLU A 54 -5.15 7.59 2.97
N ASN A 55 -5.62 6.53 3.64
CA ASN A 55 -5.93 6.56 5.07
C ASN A 55 -4.88 5.88 5.97
N HIS A 56 -3.97 5.09 5.40
CA HIS A 56 -2.92 4.38 6.15
C HIS A 56 -1.52 4.75 5.63
N LEU A 57 -1.05 4.08 4.57
CA LEU A 57 0.32 4.23 4.07
C LEU A 57 0.68 5.69 3.77
N GLY A 58 -0.20 6.43 3.10
CA GLY A 58 0.03 7.83 2.72
C GLY A 58 -0.04 8.83 3.88
N VAL A 59 -0.49 8.41 5.08
CA VAL A 59 -0.66 9.31 6.23
C VAL A 59 0.62 9.39 7.05
N TRP A 60 1.14 8.25 7.48
CA TRP A 60 2.20 8.20 8.49
C TRP A 60 3.55 7.73 7.93
N VAL A 61 3.55 6.95 6.83
CA VAL A 61 4.80 6.41 6.27
C VAL A 61 5.69 7.51 5.67
N PRO A 62 5.18 8.52 4.93
CA PRO A 62 6.04 9.59 4.44
C PRO A 62 6.81 10.36 5.54
N PRO A 63 6.18 10.86 6.62
CA PRO A 63 6.93 11.51 7.70
C PRO A 63 7.80 10.54 8.51
N PHE A 64 7.45 9.24 8.57
CA PHE A 64 8.32 8.22 9.14
C PHE A 64 9.60 8.04 8.31
N CYS A 65 9.48 7.91 6.99
CA CYS A 65 10.61 7.76 6.08
C CYS A 65 11.48 9.02 6.04
N GLU A 66 10.90 10.22 6.12
CA GLU A 66 11.68 11.47 6.25
C GLU A 66 12.59 11.44 7.47
N LYS A 67 12.06 11.02 8.64
CA LYS A 67 12.87 10.84 9.85
C LYS A 67 13.93 9.75 9.68
N MET A 68 13.56 8.61 9.10
CA MET A 68 14.51 7.52 8.83
C MET A 68 15.66 8.00 7.93
N PHE A 69 15.38 8.83 6.93
CA PHE A 69 16.40 9.39 6.05
C PHE A 69 17.38 10.32 6.80
N LEU A 70 16.87 11.17 7.68
CA LEU A 70 17.69 12.12 8.45
C LEU A 70 18.56 11.44 9.51
N GLU A 71 18.02 10.41 10.19
CA GLU A 71 18.63 9.80 11.37
C GLU A 71 19.42 8.52 11.06
N ALA A 72 19.21 7.87 9.91
CA ALA A 72 19.93 6.65 9.57
C ALA A 72 21.43 6.92 9.42
N GLU A 73 22.25 6.07 10.06
CA GLU A 73 23.70 6.06 9.91
C GLU A 73 24.12 5.46 8.56
N GLU A 74 23.41 4.41 8.13
CA GLU A 74 23.70 3.66 6.90
C GLU A 74 22.92 4.20 5.69
N ASP A 75 23.62 4.45 4.59
CA ASP A 75 23.03 4.92 3.33
C ASP A 75 21.98 3.95 2.76
N TYR A 76 22.06 2.67 3.12
CA TYR A 76 21.06 1.67 2.78
C TYR A 76 19.65 2.08 3.26
N PHE A 77 19.52 2.48 4.54
CA PHE A 77 18.22 2.87 5.10
C PHE A 77 17.76 4.23 4.58
N ARG A 78 18.69 5.14 4.26
CA ARG A 78 18.36 6.40 3.57
C ARG A 78 17.79 6.15 2.17
N GLY A 79 18.42 5.26 1.41
CA GLY A 79 17.92 4.83 0.10
C GLY A 79 16.55 4.18 0.21
N LEU A 80 16.35 3.31 1.20
CA LEU A 80 15.06 2.67 1.46
C LEU A 80 13.98 3.70 1.77
N ALA A 81 14.26 4.70 2.62
CA ALA A 81 13.32 5.77 2.93
C ALA A 81 12.85 6.52 1.68
N HIS A 82 13.79 6.94 0.83
CA HIS A 82 13.48 7.64 -0.42
C HIS A 82 12.66 6.77 -1.38
N LEU A 83 13.04 5.50 -1.54
CA LEU A 83 12.32 4.58 -2.41
C LEU A 83 10.88 4.37 -1.93
N THR A 84 10.66 4.15 -0.63
CA THR A 84 9.33 3.93 -0.06
C THR A 84 8.43 5.15 -0.22
N VAL A 85 8.94 6.37 0.01
CA VAL A 85 8.17 7.60 -0.22
C VAL A 85 7.78 7.74 -1.70
N GLY A 86 8.73 7.50 -2.60
CA GLY A 86 8.48 7.54 -4.04
C GLY A 86 7.43 6.53 -4.48
N LEU A 87 7.51 5.29 -3.97
CA LEU A 87 6.56 4.22 -4.25
C LEU A 87 5.14 4.59 -3.81
N ILE A 88 4.97 5.04 -2.56
CA ILE A 88 3.64 5.44 -2.04
C ILE A 88 3.06 6.61 -2.84
N GLY A 89 3.90 7.59 -3.19
CA GLY A 89 3.49 8.72 -4.03
C GLY A 89 3.04 8.28 -5.43
N TYR A 90 3.76 7.33 -6.04
CA TYR A 90 3.41 6.74 -7.32
C TYR A 90 2.08 5.97 -7.24
N ASP A 91 1.94 5.08 -6.26
CA ASP A 91 0.75 4.24 -6.08
C ASP A 91 -0.50 5.10 -5.88
N ARG A 92 -0.41 6.17 -5.08
CA ARG A 92 -1.52 7.10 -4.86
C ARG A 92 -2.06 7.69 -6.17
N ILE A 93 -1.18 8.09 -7.08
CA ILE A 93 -1.56 8.64 -8.38
C ILE A 93 -2.08 7.52 -9.30
N HIS A 94 -1.36 6.39 -9.34
CA HIS A 94 -1.69 5.25 -10.19
C HIS A 94 -3.09 4.71 -9.89
N ILE A 95 -3.38 4.39 -8.62
CA ILE A 95 -4.65 3.80 -8.20
C ILE A 95 -5.79 4.78 -8.45
N LYS A 96 -5.60 6.09 -8.17
CA LYS A 96 -6.62 7.11 -8.44
C LYS A 96 -7.02 7.16 -9.92
N ASN A 97 -6.05 7.08 -10.82
CA ASN A 97 -6.32 7.03 -12.26
C ASN A 97 -7.14 5.78 -12.61
N ARG A 98 -6.78 4.63 -12.05
CA ARG A 98 -7.46 3.37 -12.31
C ARG A 98 -8.89 3.29 -11.77
N VAL A 99 -9.13 3.83 -10.58
CA VAL A 99 -10.50 4.00 -10.04
C VAL A 99 -11.35 4.86 -10.97
N SER A 100 -10.78 5.92 -11.54
CA SER A 100 -11.48 6.81 -12.46
C SER A 100 -11.84 6.11 -13.78
N GLU A 101 -10.93 5.29 -14.31
CA GLU A 101 -11.16 4.45 -15.50
C GLU A 101 -12.21 3.37 -15.26
N ALA A 102 -12.25 2.75 -14.08
CA ALA A 102 -13.20 1.70 -13.73
C ALA A 102 -14.64 2.19 -13.47
N THR A 103 -14.82 3.50 -13.27
CA THR A 103 -16.12 4.15 -12.98
C THR A 103 -16.72 4.83 -14.22
N SER A 104 -15.97 4.88 -15.34
CA SER A 104 -16.39 5.47 -16.62
C SER A 104 -16.98 4.41 -17.55
#